data_AF-S7W6Y5-F1
#
_entry.id   AF-S7W6Y5-F1
#
_cell.length_a   1.000
_cell.length_b   1.000
_cell.length_c   1.000
_cell.angle_alpha   90.00
_cell.angle_beta   90.00
_cell.angle_gamma   90.00
#
_symmetry.space_group_name_H-M   'P 1'
#
loop_
_entity.id
_entity.type
_entity.pdbx_description
1 polymer ?
#
loop_
_entity_poly.entity_id
_entity_poly.type
_entity_poly.pdbx_seq_one_letter_code
_entity_poly.pdbx_strand_id
1 'polypeptide(L)'
;MISSQISISDKIIIDPTTKKGNIIIHNRGLTGCAYKIKTTNPKGYTVKPSIDIIPPLENATVIILLNDKINNDDKFMIEVYEVDWRDKNLDLKTSLGKERAPIILSKKLMVVIKHQPAHNVHSDIHSLIDGVMLVSIFIKMMGIFKALVFE
;
A
#
# COMPACT_ATOMS: atom_id res chain seq x y z
N MET A 1 -4.63 8.22 -27.69
CA MET A 1 -4.05 7.10 -26.92
C MET A 1 -3.47 7.61 -25.60
N ILE A 2 -4.31 8.02 -24.64
CA ILE A 2 -3.86 8.64 -23.37
C ILE A 2 -3.92 7.63 -22.21
N SER A 3 -4.80 6.63 -22.29
CA SER A 3 -4.98 5.62 -21.23
C SER A 3 -3.73 4.78 -20.92
N SER A 4 -2.81 4.61 -21.88
CA SER A 4 -1.57 3.84 -21.69
C SER A 4 -0.55 4.51 -20.76
N GLN A 5 -0.75 5.78 -20.43
CA GLN A 5 0.17 6.57 -19.60
C GLN A 5 -0.25 6.62 -18.12
N ILE A 6 -1.47 6.17 -17.79
CA ILE A 6 -1.95 6.10 -16.41
C ILE A 6 -1.93 4.65 -15.94
N SER A 7 -1.31 4.38 -14.79
CA SER A 7 -1.28 3.04 -14.21
C SER A 7 -1.68 3.02 -12.73
N ILE A 8 -2.42 1.98 -12.38
CA ILE A 8 -2.99 1.76 -11.05
C ILE A 8 -2.98 0.24 -10.78
N SER A 9 -2.79 -0.18 -9.53
CA SER A 9 -2.94 -1.59 -9.12
C SER A 9 -4.37 -2.13 -9.35
N ASP A 10 -4.53 -3.44 -9.50
CA ASP A 10 -5.84 -4.13 -9.55
C ASP A 10 -6.44 -4.37 -8.15
N LYS A 11 -5.62 -4.21 -7.11
CA LYS A 11 -5.97 -4.59 -5.74
C LYS A 11 -5.54 -3.53 -4.75
N ILE A 12 -6.34 -3.35 -3.71
CA ILE A 12 -6.04 -2.55 -2.53
C ILE A 12 -5.66 -3.53 -1.44
N ILE A 13 -4.43 -3.41 -0.94
CA ILE A 13 -3.96 -4.24 0.18
C ILE A 13 -4.20 -3.45 1.46
N ILE A 14 -5.02 -4.00 2.36
CA ILE A 14 -5.29 -3.43 3.68
C ILE A 14 -4.48 -4.20 4.71
N ASP A 15 -3.69 -3.46 5.48
CA ASP A 15 -3.02 -3.98 6.65
C ASP A 15 -4.05 -4.18 7.79
N PRO A 16 -4.21 -5.42 8.32
CA PRO A 16 -5.25 -5.71 9.31
C PRO A 16 -5.01 -5.03 10.67
N THR A 17 -3.75 -4.72 11.01
CA THR A 17 -3.38 -4.09 12.28
C THR A 17 -3.70 -2.60 12.24
N THR A 18 -3.27 -1.92 11.19
CA THR A 18 -3.45 -0.46 11.04
C THR A 18 -4.77 -0.08 10.39
N LYS A 19 -5.50 -1.08 9.83
CA LYS A 19 -6.72 -0.87 9.03
C LYS A 19 -6.52 0.06 7.84
N LYS A 20 -5.28 0.19 7.35
CA LYS A 20 -4.87 1.14 6.31
C LYS A 20 -4.45 0.40 5.04
N GLY A 21 -4.88 0.91 3.90
CA GLY A 21 -4.38 0.57 2.58
C GLY A 21 -4.05 1.82 1.78
N ASN A 22 -3.23 1.68 0.75
CA ASN A 22 -2.90 2.78 -0.16
C ASN A 22 -3.21 2.38 -1.61
N ILE A 23 -3.65 3.35 -2.39
CA ILE A 23 -3.73 3.27 -3.84
C ILE A 23 -2.74 4.29 -4.38
N ILE A 24 -1.89 3.87 -5.31
CA ILE A 24 -0.99 4.77 -6.03
C ILE A 24 -1.50 4.87 -7.46
N ILE A 25 -1.76 6.10 -7.90
CA ILE A 25 -2.14 6.42 -9.27
C ILE A 25 -0.93 7.09 -9.91
N HIS A 26 -0.36 6.45 -10.92
CA HIS A 26 0.79 6.97 -11.65
C HIS A 26 0.34 7.72 -12.89
N ASN A 27 0.66 9.02 -12.98
CA ASN A 27 0.53 9.77 -14.22
C ASN A 27 1.88 9.87 -14.91
N ARG A 28 2.12 9.06 -15.94
CA ARG A 28 3.32 9.14 -16.78
C ARG A 28 3.10 9.99 -18.03
N GLY A 29 1.96 10.67 -18.11
CA GLY A 29 1.60 11.54 -19.22
C GLY A 29 2.14 12.96 -19.06
N LEU A 30 2.16 13.68 -20.17
CA LEU A 30 2.52 15.09 -20.23
C LEU A 30 1.34 16.03 -19.95
N THR A 31 0.13 15.48 -19.80
CA THR A 31 -1.07 16.21 -19.43
C THR A 31 -1.45 15.94 -17.98
N GLY A 32 -2.16 16.90 -17.38
CA GLY A 32 -2.71 16.73 -16.04
C GLY A 32 -3.96 15.85 -16.08
N CYS A 33 -4.23 15.16 -14.99
CA CYS A 33 -5.45 14.40 -14.85
C CYS A 33 -6.09 14.62 -13.48
N ALA A 34 -7.39 14.37 -13.38
CA ALA A 34 -8.09 14.32 -12.10
C ALA A 34 -8.62 12.91 -11.88
N TYR A 35 -8.73 12.49 -10.63
CA TYR A 35 -9.33 11.21 -10.28
C TYR A 35 -10.53 11.37 -9.36
N LYS A 36 -11.42 10.38 -9.41
CA LYS A 36 -12.54 10.21 -8.48
C LYS A 36 -12.65 8.76 -8.05
N ILE A 37 -12.80 8.56 -6.75
CA ILE A 37 -12.89 7.23 -6.15
C ILE A 37 -14.30 6.99 -5.64
N LYS A 38 -14.84 5.84 -6.02
CA LYS A 38 -16.14 5.33 -5.58
C LYS A 38 -15.93 3.96 -4.93
N THR A 39 -16.84 3.58 -4.03
CA THR A 39 -16.83 2.27 -3.38
C THR A 39 -18.25 1.73 -3.29
N THR A 40 -18.40 0.41 -3.29
CA THR A 40 -19.67 -0.28 -3.05
C THR A 40 -20.13 -0.14 -1.59
N ASN A 41 -19.23 0.19 -0.66
CA ASN A 41 -19.52 0.32 0.77
C ASN A 41 -18.94 1.63 1.36
N PRO A 42 -19.54 2.80 1.10
CA PRO A 42 -18.99 4.09 1.52
C PRO A 42 -18.97 4.28 3.04
N LYS A 43 -19.79 3.56 3.82
CA LYS A 43 -19.77 3.63 5.28
C LYS A 43 -18.59 2.84 5.88
N GLY A 44 -18.22 1.74 5.23
CA GLY A 44 -17.12 0.86 5.66
C GLY A 44 -15.73 1.47 5.49
N TYR A 45 -15.58 2.54 4.68
CA TYR A 45 -14.28 3.10 4.35
C TYR A 45 -14.25 4.63 4.38
N THR A 46 -13.13 5.16 4.85
CA THR A 46 -12.75 6.55 4.66
C THR A 46 -11.68 6.63 3.56
N VAL A 47 -11.87 7.48 2.56
CA VAL A 47 -10.97 7.65 1.41
C VAL A 47 -10.40 9.07 1.41
N LYS A 48 -9.07 9.21 1.38
CA LYS A 48 -8.39 10.52 1.45
C LYS A 48 -7.14 10.60 0.54
N PRO A 49 -7.09 11.50 -0.45
CA PRO A 49 -8.23 12.22 -1.03
C PRO A 49 -9.16 11.27 -1.79
N SER A 50 -10.47 11.57 -1.86
CA SER A 50 -11.41 10.81 -2.71
C SER A 50 -11.53 11.38 -4.12
N ILE A 51 -11.15 12.65 -4.30
CA ILE A 51 -11.09 13.39 -5.55
C ILE A 51 -9.89 14.33 -5.46
N ASP A 52 -9.03 14.34 -6.48
CA ASP A 52 -7.93 15.30 -6.58
C ASP A 52 -7.36 15.38 -8.01
N ILE A 53 -6.47 16.34 -8.22
CA ILE A 53 -5.68 16.50 -9.45
C ILE A 53 -4.30 15.85 -9.29
N ILE A 54 -3.81 15.27 -10.38
CA ILE A 54 -2.45 14.77 -10.53
C ILE A 54 -1.79 15.57 -11.65
N PRO A 55 -0.76 16.39 -11.34
CA PRO A 55 0.02 17.07 -12.37
C PRO A 55 0.67 16.08 -13.35
N PRO A 56 1.13 16.57 -14.52
CA PRO A 56 1.93 15.78 -15.45
C PRO A 56 3.14 15.16 -14.77
N LEU A 57 3.45 13.91 -15.11
CA LEU A 57 4.63 13.18 -14.61
C LEU A 57 4.68 12.99 -13.07
N GLU A 58 3.57 13.23 -12.37
CA GLU A 58 3.46 13.04 -10.93
C GLU A 58 2.60 11.82 -10.53
N ASN A 59 2.60 11.48 -9.25
CA ASN A 59 1.81 10.38 -8.71
C ASN A 59 0.92 10.88 -7.56
N ALA A 60 -0.29 10.33 -7.47
CA ALA A 60 -1.14 10.53 -6.30
C ALA A 60 -1.14 9.30 -5.40
N THR A 61 -1.06 9.53 -4.09
CA THR A 61 -1.28 8.49 -3.07
C THR A 61 -2.61 8.73 -2.40
N VAL A 62 -3.53 7.77 -2.54
CA VAL A 62 -4.81 7.77 -1.85
C VAL A 62 -4.74 6.80 -0.69
N ILE A 63 -5.12 7.29 0.49
CA ILE A 63 -5.23 6.51 1.71
C ILE A 63 -6.65 5.98 1.85
N ILE A 64 -6.75 4.67 2.06
CA ILE A 64 -7.99 3.95 2.39
C ILE A 64 -7.90 3.53 3.84
N LEU A 65 -8.83 4.00 4.67
CA LEU A 65 -8.97 3.57 6.06
C LEU A 65 -10.25 2.76 6.20
N LEU A 66 -10.14 1.58 6.78
CA LEU A 66 -11.29 0.75 7.11
C LEU A 66 -11.92 1.20 8.43
N ASN A 67 -13.21 1.53 8.40
CA ASN A 67 -13.96 2.01 9.56
C ASN A 67 -14.64 0.87 10.33
N ASP A 68 -15.04 -0.21 9.64
CA ASP A 68 -15.81 -1.31 10.21
C ASP A 68 -15.10 -2.67 9.95
N LYS A 69 -15.86 -3.76 9.77
CA LYS A 69 -15.37 -5.07 9.34
C LYS A 69 -15.10 -5.08 7.84
N ILE A 70 -14.01 -5.76 7.46
CA ILE A 70 -13.69 -5.98 6.05
C ILE A 70 -14.70 -6.95 5.46
N ASN A 71 -15.29 -6.56 4.32
CA ASN A 71 -16.00 -7.48 3.44
C ASN A 71 -15.15 -7.69 2.18
N ASN A 72 -14.82 -8.94 1.87
CA ASN A 72 -14.01 -9.27 0.68
C ASN A 72 -14.76 -9.00 -0.63
N ASP A 73 -16.08 -8.81 -0.57
CA ASP A 73 -16.90 -8.43 -1.72
C ASP A 73 -16.89 -6.93 -2.00
N ASP A 74 -16.32 -6.11 -1.10
CA ASP A 74 -16.23 -4.67 -1.29
C ASP A 74 -15.28 -4.33 -2.43
N LYS A 75 -15.73 -3.42 -3.31
CA LYS A 75 -15.02 -3.05 -4.53
C LYS A 75 -14.91 -1.54 -4.62
N PHE A 76 -13.78 -1.09 -5.15
CA PHE A 76 -13.53 0.31 -5.45
C PHE A 76 -13.55 0.52 -6.96
N MET A 77 -14.00 1.68 -7.39
CA MET A 77 -13.90 2.14 -8.77
C MET A 77 -13.12 3.44 -8.78
N ILE A 78 -12.12 3.52 -9.64
CA ILE A 78 -11.34 4.74 -9.87
C ILE A 78 -11.62 5.17 -11.29
N GLU A 79 -12.10 6.41 -11.43
CA GLU A 79 -12.27 7.07 -12.71
C GLU A 79 -11.23 8.18 -12.80
N VAL A 80 -10.51 8.22 -13.91
CA VAL A 80 -9.52 9.25 -14.22
C VAL A 80 -9.98 10.01 -15.45
N TYR A 81 -9.80 11.32 -15.39
CA TYR A 81 -10.29 12.30 -16.35
C TYR A 81 -9.13 13.17 -16.78
N GLU A 82 -9.09 13.52 -18.06
CA GLU A 82 -8.14 14.52 -18.53
C GLU A 82 -8.65 15.91 -18.12
N VAL A 83 -7.78 16.73 -17.52
CA VAL A 83 -8.11 18.08 -17.06
C VAL A 83 -6.96 19.03 -17.30
N ASP A 84 -7.26 20.33 -17.42
CA ASP A 84 -6.24 21.35 -17.30
C ASP A 84 -5.89 21.56 -15.82
N TRP A 85 -4.79 20.95 -15.37
CA TRP A 85 -4.32 21.04 -13.98
C TRP A 85 -3.91 22.47 -13.57
N ARG A 86 -3.71 23.38 -14.53
CA ARG A 86 -3.35 24.78 -14.26
C ARG A 86 -4.56 25.69 -14.11
N ASP A 87 -5.75 25.21 -14.42
CA ASP A 87 -6.97 25.98 -14.25
C ASP A 87 -7.28 26.17 -12.75
N LYS A 88 -7.04 27.38 -12.26
CA LYS A 88 -7.30 27.77 -10.87
C LYS A 88 -8.79 27.81 -10.53
N ASN A 89 -9.66 27.82 -11.53
CA ASN A 89 -11.12 27.82 -11.35
C ASN A 89 -11.72 26.41 -11.49
N LEU A 90 -10.87 25.38 -11.63
CA LEU A 90 -11.33 24.00 -11.80
C LEU A 90 -12.01 23.49 -10.52
N ASP A 91 -13.33 23.56 -10.51
CA ASP A 91 -14.14 22.88 -9.49
C ASP A 91 -14.33 21.41 -9.88
N LEU A 92 -13.50 20.56 -9.28
CA LEU A 92 -13.54 19.11 -9.46
C LEU A 92 -14.91 18.50 -9.10
N LYS A 93 -15.56 18.99 -8.04
CA LYS A 93 -16.84 18.39 -7.60
C LYS A 93 -17.94 18.61 -8.64
N THR A 94 -17.95 19.79 -9.25
CA THR A 94 -18.93 20.15 -10.26
C THR A 94 -18.61 19.55 -11.64
N SER A 95 -17.34 19.57 -12.06
CA SER A 95 -16.89 19.08 -13.37
C SER A 95 -16.97 17.55 -13.52
N LEU A 96 -16.65 16.80 -12.46
CA LEU A 96 -16.68 15.33 -12.43
C LEU A 96 -18.08 14.75 -12.09
N GLY A 97 -19.05 15.62 -11.79
CA GLY A 97 -20.38 15.22 -11.33
C GLY A 97 -21.48 15.21 -12.40
N LYS A 98 -21.30 15.95 -13.51
CA LYS A 98 -22.38 16.28 -14.46
C LYS A 98 -21.99 16.15 -15.95
N GLU A 99 -21.25 15.10 -16.33
CA GLU A 99 -20.95 14.77 -17.75
C GLU A 99 -20.10 15.79 -18.54
N ARG A 100 -19.03 16.37 -17.96
CA ARG A 100 -18.22 17.37 -18.68
C ARG A 100 -16.79 16.98 -19.03
N ALA A 101 -16.22 15.97 -18.40
CA ALA A 101 -14.87 15.52 -18.70
C ALA A 101 -14.89 14.07 -19.22
N PRO A 102 -14.20 13.77 -20.34
CA PRO A 102 -14.09 12.41 -20.84
C PRO A 102 -13.28 11.56 -19.86
N ILE A 103 -13.82 10.40 -19.50
CA ILE A 103 -13.10 9.41 -18.69
C ILE A 103 -12.02 8.78 -19.57
N ILE A 104 -10.76 8.94 -19.17
CA ILE A 104 -9.61 8.35 -19.88
C ILE A 104 -9.19 7.00 -19.30
N LEU A 105 -9.61 6.69 -18.06
CA LEU A 105 -9.43 5.39 -17.43
C LEU A 105 -10.56 5.15 -16.42
N SER A 106 -11.17 3.96 -16.47
CA SER A 106 -12.08 3.47 -15.43
C SER A 106 -11.59 2.10 -14.97
N LYS A 107 -11.25 1.97 -13.68
CA LYS A 107 -10.65 0.75 -13.14
C LYS A 107 -11.31 0.32 -11.85
N LYS A 108 -11.68 -0.96 -11.81
CA LYS A 108 -12.27 -1.61 -10.65
C LYS A 108 -11.19 -2.34 -9.86
N LEU A 109 -11.15 -2.09 -8.55
CA LEU A 109 -10.17 -2.66 -7.63
C LEU A 109 -10.86 -3.54 -6.59
N MET A 110 -10.21 -4.66 -6.25
CA MET A 110 -10.64 -5.54 -5.16
C MET A 110 -9.91 -5.21 -3.87
N VAL A 111 -10.56 -5.42 -2.73
CA VAL A 111 -9.92 -5.31 -1.42
C VAL A 111 -9.32 -6.65 -1.03
N VAL A 112 -8.06 -6.65 -0.58
CA VAL A 112 -7.35 -7.82 -0.08
C VAL A 112 -6.74 -7.51 1.27
N ILE A 113 -6.94 -8.39 2.24
CA ILE A 113 -6.28 -8.28 3.54
C ILE A 113 -4.86 -8.80 3.40
N LYS A 114 -3.88 -8.03 3.87
CA LYS A 114 -2.49 -8.51 3.96
C LYS A 114 -2.49 -9.75 4.85
N HIS A 115 -2.20 -10.91 4.27
CA HIS A 115 -1.93 -12.10 5.06
C HIS A 115 -0.69 -11.80 5.89
N GLN A 116 -0.83 -11.72 7.21
CA GLN A 116 0.33 -11.86 8.07
C GLN A 116 0.79 -13.31 7.87
N PRO A 117 2.04 -13.57 7.45
CA PRO A 117 2.57 -14.91 7.58
C PRO A 117 2.38 -15.30 9.04
N ALA A 118 1.77 -16.45 9.29
CA ALA A 118 1.67 -17.00 10.63
C ALA A 118 3.04 -16.87 11.26
N HIS A 119 3.13 -16.15 12.38
CA HIS A 119 4.34 -16.13 13.19
C HIS A 119 4.58 -17.59 13.57
N ASN A 120 5.50 -18.27 12.88
CA ASN A 120 6.05 -19.53 13.35
C ASN A 120 6.82 -19.17 14.63
N VAL A 121 6.16 -19.27 15.79
CA VAL A 121 6.76 -19.10 17.12
C VAL A 121 7.72 -20.28 17.44
N HIS A 122 8.33 -20.90 16.44
CA HIS A 122 9.14 -22.10 16.61
C HIS A 122 10.55 -22.04 15.99
N SER A 123 11.11 -20.85 15.71
CA SER A 123 12.50 -20.74 15.22
C SER A 123 13.48 -20.01 16.13
N ASP A 124 13.02 -19.29 17.17
CA ASP A 124 13.93 -18.39 17.92
C ASP A 124 14.50 -18.99 19.21
N ILE A 125 14.18 -20.25 19.54
CA ILE A 125 14.78 -20.93 20.69
C ILE A 125 16.04 -21.72 20.28
N HIS A 126 16.13 -22.22 19.04
CA HIS A 126 17.30 -23.01 18.63
C HIS A 126 18.57 -22.17 18.43
N SER A 127 18.47 -20.94 17.94
CA SER A 127 19.64 -20.07 17.74
C SER A 127 20.26 -19.56 19.06
N LEU A 128 19.45 -19.40 20.11
CA LEU A 128 19.95 -19.01 21.44
C LEU A 128 20.69 -20.18 22.13
N ILE A 129 20.18 -21.41 21.96
CA ILE A 129 20.80 -22.60 22.54
C ILE A 129 22.14 -22.91 21.85
N ASP A 130 22.21 -22.78 20.52
CA ASP A 130 23.44 -23.03 19.77
C ASP A 130 24.55 -22.02 20.12
N GLY A 131 24.20 -20.75 20.30
CA GLY A 131 25.13 -19.70 20.75
C GLY A 131 25.66 -19.94 22.17
N VAL A 132 24.80 -20.31 23.11
CA VAL A 132 25.21 -20.57 24.51
C VAL A 132 26.05 -21.84 24.62
N MET A 133 25.77 -22.87 23.81
CA MET A 133 26.57 -24.09 23.75
C MET A 133 27.97 -23.83 23.18
N LEU A 134 28.10 -23.03 22.12
CA LEU A 134 29.40 -22.67 21.55
C LEU A 134 30.26 -21.86 22.52
N VAL A 135 29.68 -20.90 23.26
CA VAL A 135 30.40 -20.13 24.28
C VAL A 135 30.86 -21.03 25.43
N SER A 136 30.02 -21.98 25.85
CA SER A 136 30.36 -22.95 26.91
C SER A 136 31.50 -23.90 26.51
N ILE A 137 31.54 -24.33 25.25
CA ILE A 137 32.63 -25.16 24.71
C ILE A 137 33.93 -24.34 24.60
N PHE A 138 33.85 -23.08 24.16
CA PHE A 138 35.02 -22.21 24.05
C PHE A 138 35.66 -21.91 25.41
N ILE A 139 34.84 -21.65 26.44
CA ILE A 139 35.33 -21.44 27.81
C ILE A 139 36.01 -22.70 28.36
N LYS A 140 35.44 -23.90 28.13
CA LYS A 140 36.07 -25.16 28.53
C LYS A 140 37.40 -25.42 27.80
N MET A 141 37.47 -25.14 26.50
CA MET A 141 38.70 -25.30 25.73
C MET A 141 39.80 -24.33 26.18
N MET A 142 39.49 -23.06 26.45
CA MET A 142 40.48 -22.11 26.99
C MET A 142 40.98 -22.49 28.39
N GLY A 143 40.12 -23.07 29.23
CA GLY A 143 40.51 -23.59 30.55
C GLY A 143 41.53 -24.72 30.46
N ILE A 144 41.30 -25.68 29.55
CA ILE A 144 42.23 -26.80 29.30
C ILE A 144 43.56 -26.29 28.71
N PHE A 145 43.50 -25.31 27.81
CA PHE A 145 44.70 -24.74 27.20
C PHE A 145 45.58 -23.98 28.22
N LYS A 146 44.99 -23.34 29.22
CA LYS A 146 45.76 -22.73 30.34
C LYS A 146 46.42 -23.78 31.24
N ALA A 147 45.82 -24.95 31.41
CA ALA A 147 46.41 -26.04 32.21
C ALA A 147 47.59 -26.73 31.52
N LEU A 148 47.62 -26.74 30.18
CA LEU A 148 48.67 -27.39 29.38
C LEU A 148 49.90 -26.50 29.07
N VAL A 149 49.82 -25.19 29.33
CA VAL A 149 50.91 -24.22 29.03
C VAL A 149 51.70 -23.84 30.29
N PHE A 150 51.29 -24.30 31.48
CA PHE A 150 51.93 -23.99 32.77
C PHE A 150 52.45 -25.22 33.54
N GLU A 151 52.77 -26.31 32.86
CA GLU A 151 53.68 -27.37 33.36
C GLU A 151 54.95 -27.43 32.51
#